data_AF-A0A7D5P943-F1
#
_entry.id   AF-A0A7D5P943-F1
#
_cell.length_a   1.000
_cell.length_b   1.000
_cell.length_c   1.000
_cell.angle_alpha   90.00
_cell.angle_beta   90.00
_cell.angle_gamma   90.00
#
_symmetry.space_group_name_H-M   'P 1'
#
loop_
_entity.id
_entity.type
_entity.pdbx_description
1 polymer ?
#
loop_
_entity_poly.entity_id
_entity_poly.type
_entity_poly.pdbx_seq_one_letter_code
_entity_poly.pdbx_strand_id
1 'polypeptide(L)'
;MSHPFGTAVAALLFAALATATAVPGAVAVAGSVPADAVDSHGAPEATTPDGANATLETNRGGEVTLKNGPRQTIGGETNVAPGTNLTVHVRKDTENVAFDVSVREDGTFAVTTDAFADEGSGLRFTAWVSRNGTRISPRYDGMMLTYDPGSVTFADQRVESPGRTVVVDSVVLSDGGFVSVRQGSANGSVLGASDYLRAGAHENVSVDFDRPVRGNETLVAVLHRDSDGDERWDSPERDRPIPVDGSTIYDAATVAGQTPTPTLTPATDTVATQTPAPTPSPTPTTADAPAATESPSPSTETIGTAERTQPSATTGSGPGFGVAVGLLAVLATALLTASRRD
;
A
#
# COMPACT_ATOMS: atom_id res chain seq x y z
N MET A 1 -30.34 20.82 -40.22
CA MET A 1 -29.66 20.70 -41.53
C MET A 1 -29.06 19.32 -41.58
N SER A 2 -29.28 18.57 -42.66
CA SER A 2 -28.97 17.14 -42.72
C SER A 2 -28.38 16.78 -44.08
N HIS A 3 -27.24 16.09 -44.10
CA HIS A 3 -26.60 15.61 -45.33
C HIS A 3 -26.31 14.11 -45.22
N PRO A 4 -26.93 13.27 -46.05
CA PRO A 4 -26.59 11.86 -46.22
C PRO A 4 -26.05 11.52 -47.63
N PHE A 5 -25.55 10.30 -47.75
CA PHE A 5 -25.15 9.57 -48.98
C PHE A 5 -23.78 9.86 -49.63
N GLY A 6 -23.14 8.75 -50.01
CA GLY A 6 -21.91 8.63 -50.78
C GLY A 6 -21.61 7.14 -50.94
N THR A 7 -21.94 6.55 -52.09
CA THR A 7 -22.13 5.08 -52.23
C THR A 7 -21.01 4.40 -53.02
N ALA A 8 -20.79 3.11 -52.70
CA ALA A 8 -19.76 2.20 -53.17
C ALA A 8 -19.39 2.19 -54.68
N VAL A 9 -18.16 1.76 -54.94
CA VAL A 9 -17.76 1.00 -56.14
C VAL A 9 -16.98 -0.23 -55.67
N ALA A 10 -17.18 -1.39 -56.32
CA ALA A 10 -16.48 -2.64 -56.06
C ALA A 10 -15.68 -3.08 -57.29
N ALA A 11 -14.63 -3.89 -57.11
CA ALA A 11 -13.84 -4.48 -58.19
C ALA A 11 -13.55 -5.97 -57.93
N LEU A 12 -13.67 -6.78 -58.99
CA LEU A 12 -13.44 -8.23 -59.01
C LEU A 12 -11.93 -8.54 -59.09
N LEU A 13 -11.43 -9.48 -58.27
CA LEU A 13 -11.22 -10.91 -58.61
C LEU A 13 -10.08 -11.17 -59.61
N PHE A 14 -9.07 -11.92 -59.16
CA PHE A 14 -8.41 -12.93 -59.98
C PHE A 14 -8.16 -14.20 -59.14
N ALA A 15 -8.39 -15.37 -59.73
CA ALA A 15 -8.18 -16.66 -59.07
C ALA A 15 -7.01 -17.41 -59.72
N ALA A 16 -6.21 -18.09 -58.90
CA ALA A 16 -5.19 -19.03 -59.36
C ALA A 16 -5.52 -20.42 -58.78
N LEU A 17 -6.00 -21.32 -59.64
CA LEU A 17 -6.39 -22.68 -59.24
C LEU A 17 -5.20 -23.63 -59.44
N ALA A 18 -4.60 -24.09 -58.34
CA ALA A 18 -3.52 -25.09 -58.37
C ALA A 18 -4.04 -26.46 -57.91
N THR A 19 -4.35 -27.35 -58.84
CA THR A 19 -4.82 -28.71 -58.54
C THR A 19 -3.64 -29.65 -58.25
N ALA A 20 -3.45 -30.04 -56.99
CA ALA A 20 -2.57 -31.13 -56.61
C ALA A 20 -3.40 -32.37 -56.23
N THR A 21 -3.15 -33.50 -56.90
CA THR A 21 -3.87 -34.76 -56.67
C THR A 21 -3.44 -35.44 -55.38
N ALA A 22 -4.37 -35.68 -54.47
CA ALA A 22 -4.09 -36.37 -53.21
C ALA A 22 -3.86 -37.88 -53.42
N VAL A 23 -2.86 -38.42 -52.71
CA VAL A 23 -2.66 -39.87 -52.53
C VAL A 23 -3.02 -40.20 -51.06
N PRO A 24 -3.88 -41.19 -50.78
CA PRO A 24 -4.35 -41.45 -49.42
C PRO A 24 -3.41 -42.37 -48.64
N GLY A 25 -3.26 -42.16 -47.32
CA GLY A 25 -2.83 -43.22 -46.40
C GLY A 25 -1.77 -42.89 -45.34
N ALA A 26 -2.10 -42.04 -44.37
CA ALA A 26 -1.54 -42.12 -43.01
C ALA A 26 -2.52 -41.47 -42.02
N VAL A 27 -2.86 -42.16 -40.92
CA VAL A 27 -3.81 -41.63 -39.92
C VAL A 27 -3.04 -41.01 -38.76
N ALA A 28 -3.27 -39.72 -38.50
CA ALA A 28 -2.82 -39.08 -37.28
C ALA A 28 -3.81 -39.38 -36.15
N VAL A 29 -3.41 -40.23 -35.20
CA VAL A 29 -4.15 -40.46 -33.94
C VAL A 29 -3.45 -39.68 -32.83
N ALA A 30 -4.20 -38.86 -32.10
CA ALA A 30 -3.69 -38.14 -30.93
C ALA A 30 -3.47 -39.12 -29.76
N GLY A 31 -2.33 -39.00 -29.08
CA GLY A 31 -1.98 -39.80 -27.90
C GLY A 31 -1.46 -38.91 -26.77
N SER A 32 -2.34 -38.56 -25.84
CA SER A 32 -1.99 -37.78 -24.64
C SER A 32 -1.35 -38.67 -23.58
N VAL A 33 -0.17 -38.32 -23.06
CA VAL A 33 0.41 -38.93 -21.86
C VAL A 33 1.11 -37.85 -21.01
N PRO A 34 0.65 -37.61 -19.76
CA PRO A 34 1.35 -36.75 -18.79
C PRO A 34 2.12 -37.56 -17.73
N ALA A 35 2.69 -36.83 -16.76
CA ALA A 35 3.25 -37.26 -15.47
C ALA A 35 4.74 -37.70 -15.41
N ASP A 36 5.42 -37.05 -14.46
CA ASP A 36 6.47 -37.53 -13.55
C ASP A 36 7.65 -38.36 -14.08
N ALA A 37 8.78 -37.67 -14.22
CA ALA A 37 10.10 -38.22 -13.94
C ALA A 37 10.68 -37.50 -12.71
N VAL A 38 10.76 -38.22 -11.58
CA VAL A 38 11.35 -37.70 -10.32
C VAL A 38 12.87 -37.82 -10.40
N ASP A 39 13.49 -36.87 -11.11
CA ASP A 39 14.92 -36.90 -11.44
C ASP A 39 15.77 -36.44 -10.23
N SER A 40 15.97 -37.38 -9.31
CA SER A 40 16.94 -37.25 -8.21
C SER A 40 18.25 -37.93 -8.61
N HIS A 41 19.38 -37.33 -8.21
CA HIS A 41 20.70 -37.38 -8.85
C HIS A 41 20.81 -36.42 -10.05
N GLY A 42 21.97 -35.77 -10.18
CA GLY A 42 22.15 -34.67 -11.12
C GLY A 42 21.99 -35.11 -12.57
N ALA A 43 21.01 -34.52 -13.26
CA ALA A 43 20.82 -34.72 -14.69
C ALA A 43 22.12 -34.42 -15.47
N PRO A 44 22.43 -35.16 -16.54
CA PRO A 44 23.62 -34.91 -17.35
C PRO A 44 23.58 -33.49 -17.93
N GLU A 45 24.76 -32.89 -18.09
CA GLU A 45 24.90 -31.60 -18.76
C GLU A 45 24.16 -31.61 -20.10
N ALA A 46 23.48 -30.51 -20.41
CA ALA A 46 22.71 -30.38 -21.64
C ALA A 46 23.65 -30.17 -22.84
N THR A 47 24.42 -31.19 -23.20
CA THR A 47 25.31 -31.20 -24.38
C THR A 47 24.46 -31.16 -25.63
N THR A 48 24.19 -29.95 -26.10
CA THR A 48 23.55 -29.65 -27.38
C THR A 48 24.39 -30.21 -28.55
N PRO A 49 23.77 -30.51 -29.70
CA PRO A 49 24.50 -31.05 -30.85
C PRO A 49 25.60 -30.14 -31.41
N ASP A 50 25.54 -28.83 -31.14
CA ASP A 50 26.53 -27.82 -31.53
C ASP A 50 27.44 -27.36 -30.36
N GLY A 51 27.31 -27.95 -29.17
CA GLY A 51 28.10 -27.60 -27.99
C GLY A 51 27.74 -26.27 -27.34
N ALA A 52 26.65 -25.63 -27.77
CA ALA A 52 26.06 -24.46 -27.13
C ALA A 52 25.67 -24.74 -25.66
N ASN A 53 26.18 -23.91 -24.76
CA ASN A 53 26.00 -23.97 -23.30
C ASN A 53 25.63 -22.55 -22.80
N ALA A 54 24.69 -22.46 -21.86
CA ALA A 54 24.51 -21.27 -21.03
C ALA A 54 24.34 -21.63 -19.55
N THR A 55 24.77 -20.73 -18.68
CA THR A 55 24.57 -20.76 -17.22
C THR A 55 23.60 -19.66 -16.80
N LEU A 56 23.09 -19.73 -15.56
CA LEU A 56 22.43 -18.59 -14.90
C LEU A 56 23.23 -18.14 -13.68
N GLU A 57 23.16 -16.85 -13.39
CA GLU A 57 23.63 -16.30 -12.12
C GLU A 57 22.86 -16.92 -10.95
N THR A 58 23.59 -17.40 -9.94
CA THR A 58 23.02 -18.14 -8.80
C THR A 58 23.69 -17.71 -7.49
N ASN A 59 22.99 -17.94 -6.38
CA ASN A 59 23.56 -17.76 -5.05
C ASN A 59 24.63 -18.84 -4.73
N ARG A 60 25.32 -18.74 -3.58
CA ARG A 60 26.35 -19.71 -3.16
C ARG A 60 25.86 -21.17 -3.09
N GLY A 61 24.55 -21.40 -2.99
CA GLY A 61 23.92 -22.73 -3.01
C GLY A 61 23.55 -23.25 -4.42
N GLY A 62 23.77 -22.48 -5.49
CA GLY A 62 23.39 -22.85 -6.85
C GLY A 62 21.92 -22.57 -7.22
N GLU A 63 21.20 -21.82 -6.37
CA GLU A 63 19.78 -21.47 -6.54
C GLU A 63 19.66 -20.05 -7.11
N VAL A 64 18.74 -19.84 -8.07
CA VAL A 64 18.46 -18.52 -8.66
C VAL A 64 17.57 -17.73 -7.69
N THR A 65 18.01 -16.54 -7.28
CA THR A 65 17.25 -15.68 -6.35
C THR A 65 16.62 -14.52 -7.10
N LEU A 66 15.29 -14.45 -7.09
CA LEU A 66 14.53 -13.27 -7.50
C LEU A 66 13.81 -12.70 -6.27
N LYS A 67 13.37 -11.44 -6.34
CA LYS A 67 12.48 -10.85 -5.34
C LYS A 67 11.12 -10.54 -5.97
N ASN A 68 10.04 -10.57 -5.20
CA ASN A 68 8.73 -10.09 -5.65
C ASN A 68 8.65 -8.55 -5.67
N GLY A 69 9.44 -7.95 -6.56
CA GLY A 69 9.53 -6.51 -6.76
C GLY A 69 9.83 -6.18 -8.22
N PRO A 70 9.91 -4.89 -8.57
CA PRO A 70 10.22 -4.46 -9.94
C PRO A 70 11.71 -4.65 -10.25
N ARG A 71 12.09 -4.41 -11.52
CA ARG A 71 13.46 -4.31 -12.03
C ARG A 71 14.37 -5.49 -11.66
N GLN A 72 13.80 -6.67 -11.48
CA GLN A 72 14.57 -7.88 -11.20
C GLN A 72 15.43 -8.21 -12.42
N THR A 73 16.70 -8.52 -12.19
CA THR A 73 17.63 -8.85 -13.26
C THR A 73 17.96 -10.34 -13.22
N ILE A 74 17.75 -11.04 -14.33
CA ILE A 74 18.17 -12.43 -14.53
C ILE A 74 19.34 -12.40 -15.53
N GLY A 75 20.54 -12.69 -15.05
CA GLY A 75 21.78 -12.73 -15.85
C GLY A 75 22.38 -14.14 -15.96
N GLY A 76 23.43 -14.25 -16.77
CA GLY A 76 24.19 -15.48 -16.98
C GLY A 76 25.25 -15.36 -18.06
N GLU A 77 26.05 -16.41 -18.23
CA GLU A 77 27.12 -16.53 -19.23
C GLU A 77 26.79 -17.59 -20.27
N THR A 78 27.37 -17.49 -21.47
CA THR A 78 27.20 -18.48 -22.53
C THR A 78 28.41 -18.54 -23.47
N ASN A 79 28.60 -19.67 -24.15
CA ASN A 79 29.62 -19.85 -25.17
C ASN A 79 29.12 -19.57 -26.61
N VAL A 80 27.86 -19.18 -26.80
CA VAL A 80 27.33 -18.83 -28.13
C VAL A 80 27.78 -17.43 -28.55
N ALA A 81 27.82 -17.17 -29.86
CA ALA A 81 28.34 -15.92 -30.40
C ALA A 81 27.52 -14.68 -29.96
N PRO A 82 28.18 -13.51 -29.71
CA PRO A 82 27.51 -12.24 -29.48
C PRO A 82 26.46 -11.90 -30.54
N GLY A 83 25.38 -11.25 -30.13
CA GLY A 83 24.21 -10.97 -30.98
C GLY A 83 23.29 -12.18 -31.21
N THR A 84 23.61 -13.37 -30.70
CA THR A 84 22.64 -14.49 -30.65
C THR A 84 21.51 -14.13 -29.70
N ASN A 85 20.25 -14.32 -30.14
CA ASN A 85 19.10 -14.28 -29.24
C ASN A 85 18.95 -15.61 -28.49
N LEU A 86 18.80 -15.53 -27.18
CA LEU A 86 18.44 -16.61 -26.27
C LEU A 86 17.11 -16.29 -25.61
N THR A 87 16.41 -17.31 -25.13
CA THR A 87 15.19 -17.14 -24.34
C THR A 87 15.43 -17.70 -22.94
N VAL A 88 15.35 -16.84 -21.93
CA VAL A 88 15.38 -17.17 -20.49
C VAL A 88 13.97 -17.53 -20.06
N HIS A 89 13.80 -18.67 -19.40
CA HIS A 89 12.52 -19.15 -18.89
C HIS A 89 12.53 -19.18 -17.36
N VAL A 90 11.41 -18.77 -16.76
CA VAL A 90 11.13 -18.91 -15.32
C VAL A 90 9.76 -19.56 -15.18
N ARG A 91 9.70 -20.72 -14.53
CA ARG A 91 8.48 -21.52 -14.41
C ARG A 91 8.11 -21.79 -12.95
N LYS A 92 6.86 -21.49 -12.60
CA LYS A 92 6.21 -21.68 -11.30
C LYS A 92 5.00 -22.60 -11.54
N ASP A 93 5.03 -23.82 -11.01
CA ASP A 93 4.02 -24.86 -11.28
C ASP A 93 3.74 -25.05 -12.80
N THR A 94 2.56 -24.68 -13.27
CA THR A 94 2.16 -24.71 -14.70
C THR A 94 2.40 -23.39 -15.45
N GLU A 95 2.73 -22.31 -14.75
CA GLU A 95 2.96 -20.98 -15.31
C GLU A 95 4.43 -20.84 -15.76
N ASN A 96 4.65 -20.32 -16.96
CA ASN A 96 5.98 -20.16 -17.55
C ASN A 96 6.14 -18.76 -18.16
N VAL A 97 6.87 -17.89 -17.49
CA VAL A 97 7.30 -16.60 -18.03
C VAL A 97 8.57 -16.81 -18.86
N ALA A 98 8.70 -16.10 -19.98
CA ALA A 98 9.84 -16.21 -20.88
C ALA A 98 10.28 -14.81 -21.37
N PHE A 99 11.59 -14.61 -21.48
CA PHE A 99 12.20 -13.35 -21.90
C PHE A 99 13.27 -13.60 -22.96
N ASP A 100 13.19 -12.87 -24.08
CA ASP A 100 14.23 -12.88 -25.10
C ASP A 100 15.38 -11.91 -24.74
N VAL A 101 16.62 -12.37 -24.91
CA VAL A 101 17.85 -11.65 -24.56
C VAL A 101 18.93 -11.85 -25.62
N SER A 102 19.61 -10.76 -25.98
CA SER A 102 20.78 -10.81 -26.85
C SER A 102 22.07 -11.01 -26.05
N VAL A 103 22.93 -11.92 -26.51
CA VAL A 103 24.26 -12.14 -25.94
C VAL A 103 25.20 -10.98 -26.26
N ARG A 104 25.95 -10.50 -25.27
CA ARG A 104 26.91 -9.38 -25.35
C ARG A 104 28.28 -9.83 -25.84
N GLU A 105 29.17 -8.88 -26.13
CA GLU A 105 30.53 -9.16 -26.63
C GLU A 105 31.41 -9.92 -25.63
N ASP A 106 31.11 -9.84 -24.34
CA ASP A 106 31.78 -10.55 -23.24
C ASP A 106 31.23 -11.98 -23.00
N GLY A 107 30.23 -12.42 -23.77
CA GLY A 107 29.55 -13.71 -23.56
C GLY A 107 28.47 -13.70 -22.48
N THR A 108 28.18 -12.57 -21.85
CA THR A 108 27.06 -12.45 -20.90
C THR A 108 25.74 -12.21 -21.61
N PHE A 109 24.63 -12.50 -20.92
CA PHE A 109 23.30 -11.98 -21.23
C PHE A 109 22.62 -11.54 -19.94
N ALA A 110 21.65 -10.62 -20.01
CA ALA A 110 20.70 -10.41 -18.92
C ALA A 110 19.41 -9.74 -19.40
N VAL A 111 18.29 -10.06 -18.75
CA VAL A 111 17.03 -9.31 -18.81
C VAL A 111 16.81 -8.58 -17.49
N THR A 112 16.29 -7.36 -17.55
CA THR A 112 15.68 -6.66 -16.40
C THR A 112 14.17 -6.65 -16.62
N THR A 113 13.39 -7.03 -15.60
CA THR A 113 11.93 -7.24 -15.73
C THR A 113 11.15 -6.92 -14.46
N ASP A 114 9.92 -6.47 -14.63
CA ASP A 114 8.93 -6.22 -13.57
C ASP A 114 7.91 -7.36 -13.42
N ALA A 115 8.02 -8.43 -14.23
CA ALA A 115 7.03 -9.51 -14.35
C ALA A 115 6.85 -10.38 -13.08
N PHE A 116 7.58 -10.08 -12.00
CA PHE A 116 7.49 -10.75 -10.69
C PHE A 116 7.07 -9.78 -9.57
N ALA A 117 6.76 -8.51 -9.87
CA ALA A 117 6.48 -7.50 -8.85
C ALA A 117 5.22 -7.78 -8.01
N ASP A 118 4.20 -8.42 -8.60
CA ASP A 118 2.96 -8.81 -7.92
C ASP A 118 2.97 -10.29 -7.45
N GLU A 119 4.12 -10.99 -7.50
CA GLU A 119 4.23 -12.40 -7.09
C GLU A 119 4.22 -12.61 -5.56
N GLY A 120 3.92 -13.84 -5.14
CA GLY A 120 4.06 -14.22 -3.73
C GLY A 120 5.52 -14.39 -3.33
N SER A 121 5.89 -13.90 -2.15
CA SER A 121 7.20 -14.21 -1.55
C SER A 121 7.22 -15.63 -0.95
N GLY A 122 8.41 -16.22 -0.82
CA GLY A 122 8.62 -17.59 -0.34
C GLY A 122 8.33 -18.71 -1.36
N LEU A 123 7.96 -18.36 -2.60
CA LEU A 123 7.63 -19.33 -3.65
C LEU A 123 8.88 -19.95 -4.29
N ARG A 124 8.78 -21.21 -4.72
CA ARG A 124 9.82 -21.90 -5.51
C ARG A 124 9.50 -21.86 -7.00
N PHE A 125 10.54 -21.75 -7.82
CA PHE A 125 10.44 -21.82 -9.28
C PHE A 125 11.59 -22.65 -9.88
N THR A 126 11.50 -22.95 -11.17
CA THR A 126 12.59 -23.53 -11.97
C THR A 126 12.95 -22.59 -13.12
N ALA A 127 14.23 -22.28 -13.31
CA ALA A 127 14.71 -21.45 -14.42
C ALA A 127 15.64 -22.22 -15.37
N TRP A 128 15.66 -21.84 -16.65
CA TRP A 128 16.62 -22.34 -17.65
C TRP A 128 16.74 -21.41 -18.86
N VAL A 129 17.77 -21.62 -19.67
CA VAL A 129 18.03 -20.90 -20.91
C VAL A 129 17.81 -21.81 -22.12
N SER A 130 17.25 -21.26 -23.20
CA SER A 130 17.09 -21.95 -24.47
C SER A 130 17.54 -21.09 -25.66
N ARG A 131 17.81 -21.75 -26.77
CA ARG A 131 18.12 -21.13 -28.07
C ARG A 131 17.26 -21.80 -29.12
N ASN A 132 16.43 -21.02 -29.83
CA ASN A 132 15.46 -21.53 -30.81
C ASN A 132 14.59 -22.68 -30.25
N GLY A 133 14.17 -22.59 -28.98
CA GLY A 133 13.38 -23.61 -28.27
C GLY A 133 14.17 -24.81 -27.72
N THR A 134 15.41 -25.03 -28.15
CA THR A 134 16.29 -26.07 -27.56
C THR A 134 16.89 -25.56 -26.25
N ARG A 135 16.70 -26.27 -25.13
CA ARG A 135 17.34 -25.91 -23.86
C ARG A 135 18.86 -26.09 -23.97
N ILE A 136 19.62 -25.06 -23.60
CA ILE A 136 21.10 -25.05 -23.68
C ILE A 136 21.77 -24.98 -22.29
N SER A 137 20.99 -24.98 -21.21
CA SER A 137 21.47 -24.94 -19.82
C SER A 137 21.02 -26.17 -19.02
N PRO A 138 21.59 -26.37 -17.81
CA PRO A 138 20.89 -27.07 -16.72
C PRO A 138 19.52 -26.44 -16.44
N ARG A 139 18.70 -27.13 -15.62
CA ARG A 139 17.62 -26.45 -14.89
C ARG A 139 18.17 -26.03 -13.54
N TYR A 140 17.85 -24.81 -13.15
CA TYR A 140 18.19 -24.26 -11.85
C TYR A 140 16.92 -24.17 -11.01
N ASP A 141 16.96 -24.67 -9.78
CA ASP A 141 15.94 -24.31 -8.80
C ASP A 141 16.10 -22.84 -8.42
N GLY A 142 15.00 -22.22 -8.00
CA GLY A 142 14.98 -20.83 -7.61
C GLY A 142 14.00 -20.53 -6.49
N MET A 143 14.24 -19.41 -5.82
CA MET A 143 13.44 -18.90 -4.72
C MET A 143 13.01 -17.47 -5.01
N MET A 144 11.71 -17.20 -4.90
CA MET A 144 11.15 -15.86 -4.85
C MET A 144 11.26 -15.35 -3.41
N LEU A 145 12.18 -14.43 -3.17
CA LEU A 145 12.41 -13.79 -1.87
C LEU A 145 11.46 -12.59 -1.72
N THR A 146 11.19 -12.18 -0.48
CA THR A 146 10.46 -10.94 -0.22
C THR A 146 11.29 -9.75 -0.74
N TYR A 147 10.69 -8.92 -1.58
CA TYR A 147 11.15 -7.56 -1.82
C TYR A 147 10.70 -6.70 -0.63
N ASP A 148 11.63 -5.94 -0.06
CA ASP A 148 11.30 -4.87 0.88
C ASP A 148 11.21 -3.57 0.07
N PRO A 149 10.02 -3.01 -0.18
CA PRO A 149 9.88 -1.79 -0.95
C PRO A 149 10.18 -0.53 -0.13
N GLY A 150 10.24 -0.65 1.20
CA GLY A 150 10.20 0.48 2.10
C GLY A 150 9.25 0.31 3.28
N SER A 151 9.22 1.32 4.14
CA SER A 151 8.39 1.38 5.34
C SER A 151 8.00 2.83 5.65
N VAL A 152 6.92 3.00 6.41
CA VAL A 152 6.44 4.30 6.88
C VAL A 152 6.20 4.24 8.38
N THR A 153 6.39 5.36 9.07
CA THR A 153 6.06 5.52 10.49
C THR A 153 5.39 6.87 10.69
N PHE A 154 4.24 6.88 11.35
CA PHE A 154 3.36 8.03 11.49
C PHE A 154 2.68 8.04 12.87
N ALA A 155 3.24 8.80 13.80
CA ALA A 155 2.82 8.85 15.19
C ALA A 155 1.65 9.83 15.45
N ASP A 156 0.89 9.52 16.51
CA ASP A 156 -0.09 10.41 17.15
C ASP A 156 0.50 11.82 17.38
N GLN A 157 -0.16 12.85 16.85
CA GLN A 157 0.38 14.22 16.87
C GLN A 157 -0.71 15.29 17.01
N ARG A 158 -0.29 16.52 17.33
CA ARG A 158 -1.15 17.70 17.36
C ARG A 158 -0.74 18.68 16.28
N VAL A 159 -1.73 19.20 15.55
CA VAL A 159 -1.50 20.18 14.48
C VAL A 159 -2.04 21.54 14.91
N GLU A 160 -1.14 22.53 14.94
CA GLU A 160 -1.46 23.89 15.34
C GLU A 160 -2.23 24.64 14.25
N SER A 161 -3.09 25.59 14.66
CA SER A 161 -3.96 26.34 13.74
C SER A 161 -3.15 26.98 12.60
N PRO A 162 -3.50 26.75 11.31
CA PRO A 162 -4.78 26.27 10.82
C PRO A 162 -4.99 24.74 10.81
N GLY A 163 -4.00 23.93 11.18
CA GLY A 163 -4.13 22.46 11.23
C GLY A 163 -4.14 21.79 9.86
N ARG A 164 -3.38 22.33 8.89
CA ARG A 164 -3.31 21.85 7.50
C ARG A 164 -2.09 21.01 7.16
N THR A 165 -1.12 20.87 8.05
CA THR A 165 0.12 20.16 7.79
C THR A 165 0.31 19.08 8.85
N VAL A 166 0.66 17.87 8.44
CA VAL A 166 1.15 16.81 9.34
C VAL A 166 2.60 16.47 9.02
N VAL A 167 3.27 15.83 9.96
CA VAL A 167 4.62 15.29 9.77
C VAL A 167 4.53 13.76 9.82
N VAL A 168 5.05 13.09 8.79
CA VAL A 168 5.31 11.64 8.80
C VAL A 168 6.75 11.45 9.31
N ASP A 169 6.91 10.72 10.41
CA ASP A 169 8.17 10.69 11.17
C ASP A 169 9.32 10.10 10.35
N SER A 170 9.06 9.01 9.64
CA SER A 170 10.02 8.30 8.80
C SER A 170 9.36 7.69 7.57
N VAL A 171 10.03 7.80 6.42
CA VAL A 171 9.74 7.07 5.18
C VAL A 171 11.03 6.47 4.66
N VAL A 172 11.05 5.14 4.54
CA VAL A 172 12.08 4.39 3.81
C VAL A 172 11.48 3.92 2.50
N LEU A 173 12.23 4.04 1.40
CA LEU A 173 11.79 3.73 0.05
C LEU A 173 12.94 3.10 -0.75
N SER A 174 12.76 1.87 -1.23
CA SER A 174 13.76 1.12 -2.00
C SER A 174 13.86 1.59 -3.46
N ASP A 175 12.74 2.01 -4.03
CA ASP A 175 12.64 2.83 -5.24
C ASP A 175 11.99 4.17 -4.88
N GLY A 176 12.17 5.22 -5.67
CA GLY A 176 11.52 6.51 -5.39
C GLY A 176 9.99 6.49 -5.52
N GLY A 177 9.32 7.43 -4.86
CA GLY A 177 7.86 7.51 -4.81
C GLY A 177 7.34 8.58 -3.86
N PHE A 178 6.18 8.34 -3.25
CA PHE A 178 5.46 9.33 -2.45
C PHE A 178 4.85 8.73 -1.18
N VAL A 179 4.51 9.57 -0.20
CA VAL A 179 3.58 9.22 0.88
C VAL A 179 2.30 10.05 0.75
N SER A 180 1.13 9.39 0.77
CA SER A 180 -0.17 10.06 0.87
C SER A 180 -0.78 9.91 2.25
N VAL A 181 -1.45 10.93 2.75
CA VAL A 181 -2.17 10.87 4.02
C VAL A 181 -3.67 10.87 3.75
N ARG A 182 -4.36 9.88 4.31
CA ARG A 182 -5.76 9.53 4.01
C ARG A 182 -6.62 9.54 5.27
N GLN A 183 -7.91 9.82 5.12
CA GLN A 183 -8.83 9.88 6.26
C GLN A 183 -9.33 8.47 6.65
N GLY A 184 -9.10 8.08 7.90
CA GLY A 184 -9.70 6.92 8.58
C GLY A 184 -9.21 5.52 8.17
N SER A 185 -8.69 5.34 6.95
CA SER A 185 -8.15 4.06 6.48
C SER A 185 -7.22 4.26 5.26
N ALA A 186 -6.43 3.24 4.91
CA ALA A 186 -5.60 3.24 3.70
C ALA A 186 -6.41 3.36 2.39
N ASN A 187 -7.70 2.96 2.41
CA ASN A 187 -8.65 3.14 1.29
C ASN A 187 -9.48 4.44 1.41
N GLY A 188 -9.16 5.31 2.37
CA GLY A 188 -9.84 6.58 2.58
C GLY A 188 -9.49 7.64 1.54
N SER A 189 -10.27 8.72 1.53
CA SER A 189 -9.99 9.92 0.76
C SER A 189 -8.62 10.48 1.12
N VAL A 190 -7.81 10.78 0.11
CA VAL A 190 -6.55 11.52 0.26
C VAL A 190 -6.87 12.93 0.78
N LEU A 191 -6.10 13.37 1.78
CA LEU A 191 -6.12 14.74 2.30
C LEU A 191 -4.94 15.56 1.77
N GLY A 192 -3.83 14.89 1.46
CA GLY A 192 -2.62 15.44 0.84
C GLY A 192 -1.60 14.35 0.53
N ALA A 193 -0.53 14.72 -0.17
CA ALA A 193 0.63 13.86 -0.43
C ALA A 193 1.94 14.66 -0.31
N SER A 194 3.06 13.97 -0.15
CA SER A 194 4.39 14.59 -0.14
C SER A 194 4.81 15.02 -1.55
N ASP A 195 5.85 15.87 -1.61
CA ASP A 195 6.71 15.93 -2.80
C ASP A 195 7.38 14.56 -3.06
N TYR A 196 8.03 14.42 -4.23
CA TYR A 196 8.75 13.20 -4.60
C TYR A 196 9.89 12.86 -3.64
N LEU A 197 9.87 11.63 -3.14
CA LEU A 197 10.87 11.05 -2.26
C LEU A 197 11.72 10.06 -3.07
N ARG A 198 12.93 10.49 -3.46
CA ARG A 198 13.97 9.59 -4.03
C ARG A 198 14.20 8.35 -3.17
N ALA A 199 14.72 7.27 -3.74
CA ALA A 199 15.13 6.07 -2.99
C ALA A 199 16.09 6.41 -1.83
N GLY A 200 15.90 5.76 -0.68
CA GLY A 200 16.61 6.00 0.58
C GLY A 200 15.67 6.16 1.78
N ALA A 201 16.18 6.75 2.85
CA ALA A 201 15.40 7.13 4.04
C ALA A 201 15.23 8.65 4.12
N HIS A 202 14.05 9.06 4.60
CA HIS A 202 13.66 10.45 4.84
C HIS A 202 13.00 10.54 6.22
N GLU A 203 13.29 11.62 6.95
CA GLU A 203 12.72 11.87 8.27
C GLU A 203 11.92 13.18 8.24
N ASN A 204 10.89 13.28 9.08
CA ASN A 204 10.06 14.48 9.23
C ASN A 204 9.43 14.97 7.91
N VAL A 205 8.85 14.06 7.12
CA VAL A 205 8.22 14.39 5.84
C VAL A 205 6.91 15.14 6.07
N SER A 206 6.92 16.44 5.78
CA SER A 206 5.71 17.28 5.82
C SER A 206 4.73 16.91 4.71
N VAL A 207 3.44 16.84 5.04
CA VAL A 207 2.34 16.69 4.07
C VAL A 207 1.28 17.75 4.33
N ASP A 208 1.02 18.59 3.34
CA ASP A 208 0.02 19.67 3.38
C ASP A 208 -1.36 19.20 2.86
N PHE A 209 -2.43 19.75 3.45
CA PHE A 209 -3.82 19.41 3.17
C PHE A 209 -4.64 20.61 2.69
N ASP A 210 -5.55 20.39 1.73
CA ASP A 210 -6.55 21.38 1.31
C ASP A 210 -7.41 21.90 2.49
N ARG A 211 -7.76 20.98 3.40
CA ARG A 211 -8.63 21.25 4.56
C ARG A 211 -7.89 21.14 5.89
N PRO A 212 -8.33 21.90 6.92
CA PRO A 212 -7.85 21.69 8.28
C PRO A 212 -8.34 20.35 8.85
N VAL A 213 -7.50 19.71 9.67
CA VAL A 213 -7.90 18.67 10.64
C VAL A 213 -8.75 19.30 11.74
N ARG A 214 -9.79 18.61 12.22
CA ARG A 214 -10.72 19.15 13.23
C ARG A 214 -11.00 18.18 14.36
N GLY A 215 -10.68 18.56 15.59
CA GLY A 215 -10.76 17.65 16.73
C GLY A 215 -9.76 16.50 16.55
N ASN A 216 -10.13 15.31 17.01
CA ASN A 216 -9.31 14.11 16.83
C ASN A 216 -9.77 13.38 15.57
N GLU A 217 -8.88 13.21 14.58
CA GLU A 217 -9.12 12.43 13.38
C GLU A 217 -8.09 11.30 13.26
N THR A 218 -8.53 10.07 12.97
CA THR A 218 -7.61 9.00 12.57
C THR A 218 -7.19 9.25 11.13
N LEU A 219 -5.90 9.43 10.89
CA LEU A 219 -5.29 9.58 9.57
C LEU A 219 -4.34 8.41 9.30
N VAL A 220 -4.18 8.05 8.03
CA VAL A 220 -3.34 6.92 7.60
C VAL A 220 -2.35 7.39 6.54
N ALA A 221 -1.06 7.23 6.81
CA ALA A 221 0.01 7.47 5.86
C ALA A 221 0.25 6.20 5.03
N VAL A 222 0.21 6.31 3.70
CA VAL A 222 0.29 5.20 2.74
C VAL A 222 1.42 5.45 1.76
N LEU A 223 2.29 4.46 1.53
CA LEU A 223 3.34 4.58 0.51
C LEU A 223 2.82 4.29 -0.89
N HIS A 224 3.32 5.07 -1.85
CA HIS A 224 3.02 5.00 -3.27
C HIS A 224 4.30 4.94 -4.10
N ARG A 225 4.24 4.24 -5.22
CA ARG A 225 5.33 4.12 -6.19
C ARG A 225 5.12 5.09 -7.34
N ASP A 226 6.14 5.91 -7.62
CA ASP A 226 6.27 6.57 -8.93
C ASP A 226 6.38 5.47 -10.00
N SER A 227 5.33 5.36 -10.82
CA SER A 227 5.08 4.19 -11.67
C SER A 227 5.29 4.44 -13.17
N ASP A 228 5.44 5.69 -13.60
CA ASP A 228 5.89 6.02 -14.96
C ASP A 228 7.16 6.88 -15.03
N GLY A 229 7.68 7.34 -13.88
CA GLY A 229 8.99 7.97 -13.73
C GLY A 229 9.01 9.47 -14.03
N ASP A 230 7.88 10.17 -13.88
CA ASP A 230 7.77 11.62 -14.13
C ASP A 230 8.03 12.50 -12.89
N GLU A 231 8.20 11.89 -11.70
CA GLU A 231 8.39 12.51 -10.38
C GLU A 231 7.21 13.37 -9.87
N ARG A 232 5.97 13.19 -10.37
CA ARG A 232 4.80 14.03 -9.99
C ARG A 232 3.59 13.21 -9.57
N TRP A 233 2.99 13.62 -8.45
CA TRP A 233 1.85 12.94 -7.83
C TRP A 233 0.60 12.86 -8.73
N ASP A 234 0.18 11.65 -9.12
CA ASP A 234 -0.97 11.41 -10.01
C ASP A 234 -1.98 10.32 -9.55
N SER A 235 -1.82 9.82 -8.31
CA SER A 235 -2.68 8.79 -7.71
C SER A 235 -4.18 9.10 -7.87
N PRO A 236 -5.02 8.14 -8.28
CA PRO A 236 -4.75 6.69 -8.28
C PRO A 236 -4.32 6.12 -9.64
N GLU A 237 -4.06 6.97 -10.65
CA GLU A 237 -4.05 6.55 -12.05
C GLU A 237 -2.73 5.88 -12.48
N ARG A 238 -1.58 6.35 -11.99
CA ARG A 238 -0.28 5.65 -12.12
C ARG A 238 0.35 5.41 -10.78
N ASP A 239 0.41 6.42 -9.90
CA ASP A 239 0.90 6.30 -8.53
C ASP A 239 0.00 5.42 -7.68
N ARG A 240 0.14 4.11 -7.84
CA ARG A 240 -0.63 3.13 -7.08
C ARG A 240 0.04 2.91 -5.71
N PRO A 241 -0.74 2.62 -4.66
CA PRO A 241 -0.18 2.25 -3.36
C PRO A 241 0.71 1.01 -3.51
N ILE A 242 1.84 0.96 -2.82
CA ILE A 242 2.83 -0.11 -2.99
C ILE A 242 2.28 -1.43 -2.40
N PRO A 243 2.20 -2.53 -3.19
CA PRO A 243 1.76 -3.82 -2.69
C PRO A 243 2.89 -4.54 -1.93
N VAL A 244 2.53 -5.25 -0.85
CA VAL A 244 3.38 -6.23 -0.14
C VAL A 244 2.50 -7.39 0.29
N ASP A 245 2.80 -8.61 -0.18
CA ASP A 245 2.12 -9.87 0.14
C ASP A 245 0.57 -9.78 0.13
N GLY A 246 0.01 -9.02 -0.83
CA GLY A 246 -1.44 -8.81 -1.01
C GLY A 246 -2.06 -7.67 -0.16
N SER A 247 -1.26 -6.98 0.65
CA SER A 247 -1.62 -5.77 1.39
C SER A 247 -0.91 -4.53 0.80
N THR A 248 -1.06 -3.37 1.45
CA THR A 248 -0.36 -2.12 1.15
C THR A 248 0.48 -1.69 2.34
N ILE A 249 1.61 -1.01 2.12
CA ILE A 249 2.41 -0.41 3.19
C ILE A 249 1.73 0.88 3.71
N TYR A 250 1.34 0.88 4.98
CA TYR A 250 0.78 2.05 5.66
C TYR A 250 1.05 2.05 7.17
N ASP A 251 0.90 3.22 7.80
CA ASP A 251 0.84 3.41 9.26
C ASP A 251 -0.24 4.44 9.63
N ALA A 252 -0.73 4.43 10.88
CA ALA A 252 -1.95 5.15 11.27
C ALA A 252 -1.81 5.95 12.58
N ALA A 253 -2.08 7.25 12.50
CA ALA A 253 -2.00 8.20 13.61
C ALA A 253 -3.38 8.74 14.02
N THR A 254 -3.54 9.05 15.31
CA THR A 254 -4.56 9.98 15.80
C THR A 254 -4.01 11.40 15.72
N VAL A 255 -4.50 12.19 14.77
CA VAL A 255 -4.10 13.58 14.58
C VAL A 255 -5.13 14.50 15.22
N ALA A 256 -4.70 15.28 16.21
CA ALA A 256 -5.54 16.20 16.97
C ALA A 256 -5.34 17.65 16.48
N GLY A 257 -6.27 18.15 15.67
CA GLY A 257 -6.34 19.53 15.22
C GLY A 257 -7.23 20.41 16.11
N GLN A 258 -6.92 21.70 16.21
CA GLN A 258 -7.74 22.62 16.99
C GLN A 258 -9.17 22.74 16.42
N THR A 259 -10.18 22.34 17.18
CA THR A 259 -11.57 22.76 16.91
C THR A 259 -11.62 24.29 17.01
N PRO A 260 -12.09 25.01 15.98
CA PRO A 260 -12.16 26.47 16.05
C PRO A 260 -13.10 26.88 17.18
N THR A 261 -12.55 27.55 18.20
CA THR A 261 -13.36 28.23 19.22
C THR A 261 -14.35 29.14 18.51
N PRO A 262 -15.67 29.01 18.76
CA PRO A 262 -16.64 29.87 18.11
C PRO A 262 -16.40 31.31 18.56
N THR A 263 -15.86 32.14 17.66
CA THR A 263 -15.81 33.59 17.87
C THR A 263 -17.24 34.05 18.08
N LEU A 264 -17.57 34.40 19.32
CA LEU A 264 -18.81 35.08 19.62
C LEU A 264 -18.80 36.39 18.85
N THR A 265 -19.58 36.48 17.78
CA THR A 265 -19.91 37.77 17.14
C THR A 265 -20.35 38.70 18.27
N PRO A 266 -19.66 39.83 18.50
CA PRO A 266 -20.09 40.77 19.51
C PRO A 266 -21.55 41.12 19.22
N ALA A 267 -22.43 40.92 20.20
CA ALA A 267 -23.81 41.36 20.06
C ALA A 267 -23.75 42.87 19.85
N THR A 268 -24.12 43.34 18.65
CA THR A 268 -24.26 44.77 18.40
C THR A 268 -25.35 45.27 19.33
N ASP A 269 -24.96 45.97 20.39
CA ASP A 269 -25.87 46.61 21.33
C ASP A 269 -26.80 47.52 20.54
N THR A 270 -27.98 46.98 20.24
CA THR A 270 -29.01 47.69 19.52
C THR A 270 -29.63 48.61 20.54
N VAL A 271 -29.06 49.82 20.63
CA VAL A 271 -29.49 50.88 21.53
C VAL A 271 -30.99 51.04 21.38
N ALA A 272 -31.73 50.54 22.38
CA ALA A 272 -33.18 50.56 22.35
C ALA A 272 -33.64 52.02 22.43
N THR A 273 -34.07 52.56 21.29
CA THR A 273 -34.73 53.87 21.23
C THR A 273 -35.90 53.84 22.19
N GLN A 274 -35.78 54.52 23.33
CA GLN A 274 -36.79 54.50 24.37
C GLN A 274 -38.07 55.17 23.84
N THR A 275 -39.10 54.37 23.58
CA THR A 275 -40.45 54.86 23.31
C THR A 275 -40.88 55.73 24.50
N PRO A 276 -41.24 57.01 24.30
CA PRO A 276 -41.62 57.88 25.40
C PRO A 276 -42.87 57.33 26.11
N ALA A 277 -42.85 57.38 27.44
CA ALA A 277 -43.93 56.83 28.26
C ALA A 277 -45.27 57.53 27.98
N PRO A 278 -46.40 56.78 27.91
CA PRO A 278 -47.71 57.38 27.70
C PRO A 278 -48.15 58.20 28.93
N THR A 279 -48.60 59.43 28.70
CA THR A 279 -49.17 60.31 29.72
C THR A 279 -50.37 59.66 30.42
N PRO A 280 -50.46 59.68 31.76
CA PRO A 280 -51.59 59.08 32.48
C PRO A 280 -52.89 59.82 32.19
N SER A 281 -53.91 59.08 31.76
CA SER A 281 -55.29 59.56 31.58
C SER A 281 -56.06 59.51 32.90
N PRO A 282 -56.94 60.48 33.23
CA PRO A 282 -57.61 60.54 34.53
C PRO A 282 -58.67 59.46 34.75
N THR A 283 -58.81 59.06 36.02
CA THR A 283 -59.70 58.01 36.53
C THR A 283 -61.19 58.36 36.48
N PRO A 284 -62.06 57.48 35.95
CA PRO A 284 -63.49 57.43 36.28
C PRO A 284 -63.79 56.43 37.42
N THR A 285 -64.94 56.59 38.07
CA THR A 285 -65.24 56.01 39.41
C THR A 285 -66.28 54.87 39.37
N THR A 286 -66.00 53.79 40.12
CA THR A 286 -66.90 52.77 40.74
C THR A 286 -68.09 52.18 39.96
N ALA A 287 -68.15 50.83 39.92
CA ALA A 287 -69.38 50.03 39.91
C ALA A 287 -69.14 48.65 40.58
N ASP A 288 -70.21 47.99 41.03
CA ASP A 288 -70.24 46.89 42.01
C ASP A 288 -69.63 45.51 41.63
N ALA A 289 -69.47 44.68 42.68
CA ALA A 289 -69.26 43.22 42.59
C ALA A 289 -70.60 42.45 42.42
N PRO A 290 -70.55 41.14 42.14
CA PRO A 290 -70.77 40.18 43.25
C PRO A 290 -69.80 38.98 43.23
N ALA A 291 -70.04 37.98 44.10
CA ALA A 291 -69.08 36.97 44.53
C ALA A 291 -69.44 35.50 44.17
N ALA A 292 -68.77 34.54 44.85
CA ALA A 292 -68.88 33.07 44.78
C ALA A 292 -68.02 32.40 43.66
N THR A 293 -67.53 31.15 43.79
CA THR A 293 -67.79 30.07 44.78
C THR A 293 -66.49 29.30 45.15
N GLU A 294 -66.50 28.52 46.24
CA GLU A 294 -65.38 27.74 46.79
C GLU A 294 -65.26 26.29 46.27
N SER A 295 -64.11 25.64 46.58
CA SER A 295 -63.94 24.19 46.87
C SER A 295 -64.05 23.13 45.75
N PRO A 296 -63.54 21.88 45.94
CA PRO A 296 -62.57 21.37 46.92
C PRO A 296 -61.45 20.44 46.34
N SER A 297 -60.61 19.89 47.24
CA SER A 297 -59.67 18.73 47.07
C SER A 297 -60.42 17.37 46.93
N PRO A 298 -59.83 16.12 46.87
CA PRO A 298 -58.60 15.64 47.57
C PRO A 298 -57.74 14.45 46.99
N SER A 299 -56.60 14.14 47.65
CA SER A 299 -56.03 12.79 47.97
C SER A 299 -55.63 11.77 46.85
N THR A 300 -54.91 10.64 47.07
CA THR A 300 -54.28 9.97 48.26
C THR A 300 -53.07 9.06 47.89
N GLU A 301 -52.29 8.60 48.90
CA GLU A 301 -51.63 7.27 49.04
C GLU A 301 -50.39 6.84 48.17
N THR A 302 -49.52 5.89 48.55
CA THR A 302 -48.98 5.49 49.89
C THR A 302 -47.80 4.48 49.81
N ILE A 303 -46.82 4.65 50.71
CA ILE A 303 -45.82 3.71 51.33
C ILE A 303 -45.37 2.42 50.59
N GLY A 304 -44.04 2.18 50.57
CA GLY A 304 -43.42 0.85 50.45
C GLY A 304 -42.01 0.81 51.08
N THR A 305 -41.83 0.06 52.18
CA THR A 305 -40.63 0.11 53.06
C THR A 305 -39.80 -1.17 53.02
N ALA A 306 -38.46 -1.08 53.11
CA ALA A 306 -37.60 -2.23 53.47
C ALA A 306 -36.30 -1.82 54.22
N GLU A 307 -36.00 -2.56 55.29
CA GLU A 307 -34.70 -2.65 56.00
C GLU A 307 -34.12 -4.08 55.75
N ARG A 308 -32.90 -4.52 56.12
CA ARG A 308 -31.84 -4.12 57.09
C ARG A 308 -30.50 -4.76 56.62
N THR A 309 -29.26 -4.59 57.12
CA THR A 309 -28.63 -3.94 58.30
C THR A 309 -27.16 -3.60 57.96
N GLN A 310 -26.50 -2.76 58.78
CA GLN A 310 -25.02 -2.72 58.98
C GLN A 310 -24.57 -3.81 60.01
N PRO A 311 -23.30 -3.95 60.49
CA PRO A 311 -22.08 -3.10 60.41
C PRO A 311 -20.80 -3.91 60.00
N SER A 312 -19.53 -3.47 60.14
CA SER A 312 -18.92 -2.33 60.84
C SER A 312 -17.57 -1.85 60.24
N ALA A 313 -17.00 -0.80 60.85
CA ALA A 313 -15.76 -0.05 60.53
C ALA A 313 -14.47 -0.91 60.34
N THR A 314 -13.36 -0.43 59.75
CA THR A 314 -12.55 0.72 60.22
C THR A 314 -11.75 1.51 59.17
N THR A 315 -11.39 2.75 59.57
CA THR A 315 -10.50 3.77 59.00
C THR A 315 -9.30 3.34 58.12
N GLY A 316 -9.05 4.12 57.06
CA GLY A 316 -7.75 4.24 56.39
C GLY A 316 -7.68 5.52 55.53
N SER A 317 -6.64 6.34 55.73
CA SER A 317 -6.38 7.55 54.92
C SER A 317 -5.40 7.24 53.78
N GLY A 318 -5.43 8.01 52.69
CA GLY A 318 -4.45 7.91 51.59
C GLY A 318 -3.09 8.58 51.92
N PRO A 319 -2.16 8.70 50.95
CA PRO A 319 -2.27 8.36 49.52
C PRO A 319 -1.48 7.10 49.12
N GLY A 320 -1.65 6.66 47.87
CA GLY A 320 -0.98 5.47 47.33
C GLY A 320 0.35 5.75 46.61
N PHE A 321 1.31 4.85 46.84
CA PHE A 321 2.54 4.59 46.06
C PHE A 321 3.62 5.70 46.05
N GLY A 322 4.90 5.39 46.27
CA GLY A 322 5.55 4.10 46.52
C GLY A 322 6.79 3.94 45.64
N VAL A 323 7.97 4.28 46.18
CA VAL A 323 9.23 4.26 45.42
C VAL A 323 9.68 2.82 45.15
N ALA A 324 10.04 2.52 43.90
CA ALA A 324 10.78 1.32 43.52
C ALA A 324 12.07 1.73 42.79
N VAL A 325 13.22 1.33 43.33
CA VAL A 325 14.55 1.56 42.72
C VAL A 325 14.99 0.29 42.01
N GLY A 326 15.44 0.43 40.75
CA GLY A 326 16.16 -0.60 40.00
C GLY A 326 17.47 0.00 39.47
N LEU A 327 18.59 -0.72 39.62
CA LEU A 327 19.93 -0.16 39.47
C LEU A 327 20.92 -1.19 38.89
N LEU A 328 21.80 -0.73 37.98
CA LEU A 328 22.89 -1.48 37.33
C LEU A 328 22.43 -2.58 36.33
N ALA A 329 23.27 -3.02 35.37
CA ALA A 329 24.70 -2.79 35.21
C ALA A 329 25.13 -2.40 33.77
N VAL A 330 26.28 -1.73 33.66
CA VAL A 330 27.01 -1.51 32.40
C VAL A 330 27.96 -2.67 32.17
N LEU A 331 28.10 -3.12 30.92
CA LEU A 331 29.22 -3.96 30.49
C LEU A 331 29.86 -3.34 29.24
N ALA A 332 31.17 -3.07 29.31
CA ALA A 332 31.96 -2.59 28.19
C ALA A 332 33.21 -3.47 28.05
N THR A 333 33.38 -4.09 26.87
CA THR A 333 34.50 -5.00 26.60
C THR A 333 35.30 -4.46 25.43
N ALA A 334 36.38 -3.74 25.74
CA ALA A 334 37.36 -3.33 24.73
C ALA A 334 38.26 -4.52 24.37
N LEU A 335 38.52 -4.72 23.07
CA LEU A 335 39.58 -5.61 22.61
C LEU A 335 40.43 -4.89 21.57
N LEU A 336 41.55 -4.29 22.02
CA LEU A 336 42.60 -3.83 21.12
C LEU A 336 43.49 -5.02 20.74
N THR A 337 43.59 -5.31 19.45
CA THR A 337 44.65 -6.16 18.88
C THR A 337 45.50 -5.34 17.92
N ALA A 338 46.65 -4.85 18.43
CA ALA A 338 47.58 -4.00 17.70
C ALA A 338 49.02 -4.55 17.75
N SER A 339 49.30 -5.54 16.91
CA SER A 339 50.65 -6.00 16.54
C SER A 339 50.71 -6.06 15.01
N ARG A 340 51.07 -4.95 14.36
CA ARG A 340 52.45 -4.60 13.94
C ARG A 340 53.04 -5.58 12.93
N ARG A 341 53.57 -4.99 11.84
CA ARG A 341 54.39 -5.62 10.80
C ARG A 341 55.64 -6.25 11.42
N ASP A 342 56.09 -7.36 10.84
CA ASP A 342 57.08 -7.30 9.75
C ASP A 342 56.53 -8.12 8.55
#